data_AF-A0AAU9IK74-F1
#
_entry.id   AF-A0AAU9IK74-F1
#
_cell.length_a   1.000
_cell.length_b   1.000
_cell.length_c   1.000
_cell.angle_alpha   90.00
_cell.angle_beta   90.00
_cell.angle_gamma   90.00
#
_symmetry.space_group_name_H-M   'P 1'
#
loop_
_entity.id
_entity.type
_entity.pdbx_description
1 polymer ?
#
loop_
_entity_poly.entity_id
_entity_poly.type
_entity_poly.pdbx_seq_one_letter_code
_entity_poly.pdbx_strand_id
1 'polypeptide(L)'
;MWNQKASCKITQELDFAREHLIHQYKLGKIKSRIDNKPPRKMPHVFSKAKKGLKEEERLNEMQHTNHLLLQKLLLIDTKPSQAATPISSSLKSLNRKNRIEELTKISEENRRILRKINTAGSHYNARKLDQDYRQHEYLAYQLSENARRIPSRTSYTINEILDGTGIMSSGVRSNRTLRPNSAYPTSRRENKFTRPQSANDLDEF
;
A
#
# COMPACT_ATOMS: atom_id res chain seq x y z
N MET A 1 48.53 -57.43 -106.96
CA MET A 1 49.34 -58.48 -106.29
C MET A 1 48.35 -59.43 -105.61
N TRP A 2 47.81 -60.46 -106.27
CA TRP A 2 48.40 -61.79 -106.56
C TRP A 2 48.96 -62.51 -105.32
N ASN A 3 48.06 -63.11 -104.52
CA ASN A 3 48.25 -64.38 -103.79
C ASN A 3 46.96 -64.75 -103.01
N GLN A 4 45.92 -65.21 -103.71
CA GLN A 4 44.80 -65.89 -103.07
C GLN A 4 45.18 -67.36 -102.94
N LYS A 5 46.08 -67.68 -102.01
CA LYS A 5 46.45 -69.07 -101.71
C LYS A 5 45.23 -69.74 -101.08
N ALA A 6 44.79 -70.86 -101.65
CA ALA A 6 43.79 -71.73 -101.02
C ALA A 6 44.33 -72.22 -99.68
N SER A 7 43.95 -71.51 -98.61
CA SER A 7 44.29 -71.86 -97.24
C SER A 7 43.22 -72.84 -96.73
N CYS A 8 43.61 -73.85 -95.94
CA CYS A 8 42.65 -74.82 -95.42
C CYS A 8 41.69 -74.12 -94.43
N LYS A 9 40.46 -74.61 -94.28
CA LYS A 9 39.40 -73.99 -93.43
C LYS A 9 39.91 -73.54 -92.05
N ILE A 10 40.77 -74.35 -91.43
CA ILE A 10 41.38 -74.07 -90.12
C ILE A 10 42.22 -72.78 -90.14
N THR A 11 43.05 -72.59 -91.17
CA THR A 11 43.87 -71.37 -91.30
C THR A 11 43.02 -70.13 -91.51
N GLN A 12 41.92 -70.25 -92.25
CA GLN A 12 40.97 -69.16 -92.45
C GLN A 12 40.27 -68.76 -91.14
N GLU A 13 39.84 -69.73 -90.32
CA GLU A 13 39.24 -69.47 -89.00
C GLU A 13 40.22 -68.79 -88.04
N LEU A 14 41.50 -69.19 -88.05
CA LEU A 14 42.56 -68.56 -87.26
C LEU A 14 42.84 -67.12 -87.71
N ASP A 15 42.86 -66.85 -89.02
CA ASP A 15 43.02 -65.51 -89.56
C ASP A 15 41.85 -64.60 -89.16
N PHE A 16 40.61 -65.09 -89.25
CA PHE A 16 39.45 -64.35 -88.77
C PHE A 16 39.52 -64.03 -87.27
N ALA A 17 39.94 -65.00 -86.44
CA ALA A 17 40.12 -64.77 -85.01
C ALA A 17 41.21 -63.73 -84.74
N ARG A 18 42.32 -63.77 -85.49
CA ARG A 18 43.40 -62.79 -85.40
C ARG A 18 42.94 -61.39 -85.78
N GLU A 19 42.23 -61.25 -86.90
CA GLU A 19 41.67 -59.96 -87.34
C GLU A 19 40.65 -59.44 -86.34
N HIS A 20 39.84 -60.32 -85.74
CA HIS A 20 38.90 -59.94 -84.68
C HIS A 20 39.62 -59.40 -83.43
N LEU A 21 40.70 -60.07 -82.99
CA LEU A 21 41.52 -59.61 -81.86
C LEU A 21 42.19 -58.26 -82.16
N ILE A 22 42.73 -58.08 -83.37
CA ILE A 22 43.32 -56.81 -83.81
C ILE A 22 42.25 -55.72 -83.84
N HIS A 23 41.05 -56.02 -84.34
CA HIS A 23 39.94 -55.10 -84.38
C HIS A 23 39.50 -54.67 -82.97
N GLN A 24 39.34 -55.61 -82.03
CA GLN A 24 39.03 -55.29 -80.63
C GLN A 24 40.12 -54.44 -79.98
N TYR A 25 41.39 -54.77 -80.22
CA TYR A 25 42.51 -53.97 -79.73
C TYR A 25 42.47 -52.53 -80.27
N LYS A 26 42.18 -52.37 -81.58
CA LYS A 26 42.03 -51.05 -82.21
C LYS A 26 40.86 -50.29 -81.58
N LEU A 27 39.70 -50.93 -81.41
CA LEU A 27 38.53 -50.31 -80.76
C LEU A 27 38.85 -49.82 -79.34
N GLY A 28 39.55 -50.62 -78.54
CA GLY A 28 39.95 -50.22 -77.18
C GLY A 28 40.98 -49.09 -77.12
N LYS A 29 41.73 -48.85 -78.20
CA LYS A 29 42.73 -47.77 -78.30
C LYS A 29 42.21 -46.49 -78.93
N ILE A 30 41.05 -46.52 -79.58
CA ILE A 30 40.42 -45.31 -80.13
C ILE A 30 40.01 -44.39 -78.97
N LYS A 31 40.61 -43.19 -78.93
CA LYS A 31 40.22 -42.15 -77.98
C LYS A 31 39.04 -41.35 -78.54
N SER A 32 38.10 -40.95 -77.69
CA SER A 32 37.06 -39.99 -78.09
C SER A 32 37.72 -38.68 -78.52
N ARG A 33 37.24 -38.09 -79.62
CA ARG A 33 37.71 -36.79 -80.12
C ARG A 33 37.19 -35.63 -79.28
N ILE A 34 36.15 -35.88 -78.49
CA ILE A 34 35.50 -34.92 -77.59
C ILE A 34 35.92 -35.27 -76.16
N ASP A 35 36.29 -34.24 -75.41
CA ASP A 35 36.52 -34.35 -73.98
C ASP A 35 35.17 -34.48 -73.27
N ASN A 36 34.93 -35.64 -72.65
CA ASN A 36 33.73 -35.93 -71.88
C ASN A 36 33.95 -35.72 -70.36
N LYS A 37 35.05 -35.05 -69.97
CA LYS A 37 35.27 -34.72 -68.55
C LYS A 37 34.21 -33.74 -68.05
N PRO A 38 33.82 -33.83 -66.77
CA PRO A 38 32.93 -32.86 -66.18
C PRO A 38 33.56 -31.45 -66.20
N PRO A 39 32.75 -30.39 -66.35
CA PRO A 39 33.26 -29.03 -66.31
C PRO A 39 33.93 -28.72 -64.98
N ARG A 40 34.89 -27.79 -64.99
CA ARG A 40 35.62 -27.37 -63.79
C ARG A 40 34.65 -26.82 -62.75
N LYS A 41 34.66 -27.42 -61.56
CA LYS A 41 33.91 -26.93 -60.40
C LYS A 41 34.49 -25.60 -59.93
N MET A 42 33.66 -24.57 -59.85
CA MET A 42 34.08 -23.25 -59.41
C MET A 42 34.01 -23.16 -57.87
N PRO A 43 35.09 -22.75 -57.18
CA PRO A 43 35.13 -22.78 -55.71
C PRO A 43 34.11 -21.84 -55.05
N HIS A 44 33.78 -20.71 -55.69
CA HIS A 44 32.79 -19.75 -55.17
C HIS A 44 31.34 -20.29 -55.15
N VAL A 45 31.06 -21.37 -55.88
CA VAL A 45 29.74 -22.03 -55.88
C VAL A 45 29.53 -22.82 -54.58
N PHE A 46 30.61 -23.38 -54.03
CA PHE A 46 30.57 -24.19 -52.80
C PHE A 46 30.98 -23.38 -51.57
N SER A 47 31.89 -22.43 -51.73
CA SER A 47 32.37 -21.56 -50.65
C SER A 47 31.79 -20.16 -50.79
N LYS A 48 30.91 -19.79 -49.84
CA LYS A 48 30.34 -18.44 -49.73
C LYS A 48 31.23 -17.54 -48.86
N ALA A 49 32.50 -17.38 -49.25
CA ALA A 49 33.51 -16.65 -48.45
C ALA A 49 33.05 -15.24 -48.01
N LYS A 50 32.45 -14.47 -48.93
CA LYS A 50 31.91 -13.12 -48.61
C LYS A 50 30.80 -13.14 -47.56
N LYS A 51 29.99 -14.21 -47.52
CA LYS A 51 28.95 -14.37 -46.49
C LYS A 51 29.59 -14.65 -45.14
N GLY A 52 30.61 -15.50 -45.09
CA GLY A 52 31.38 -15.77 -43.88
C GLY A 52 32.03 -14.50 -43.32
N LEU A 53 32.70 -13.74 -44.18
CA LEU A 53 33.33 -12.47 -43.78
C LEU A 53 32.32 -11.47 -43.18
N LYS A 54 31.15 -11.30 -43.82
CA LYS A 54 30.10 -10.42 -43.28
C LYS A 54 29.57 -10.85 -41.92
N GLU A 55 29.47 -12.16 -41.69
CA GLU A 55 29.03 -12.67 -40.39
C GLU A 55 30.11 -12.42 -39.33
N GLU A 56 31.37 -12.63 -39.67
CA GLU A 56 32.51 -12.34 -38.79
C GLU A 56 32.60 -10.84 -38.45
N GLU A 57 32.46 -9.95 -39.44
CA GLU A 57 32.39 -8.50 -39.23
C GLU A 57 31.26 -8.12 -38.26
N ARG A 58 30.07 -8.69 -38.45
CA ARG A 58 28.92 -8.47 -37.55
C ARG A 58 29.19 -8.98 -36.14
N LEU A 59 29.78 -10.16 -35.99
CA LEU A 59 30.15 -10.72 -34.69
C LEU A 59 31.18 -9.84 -33.97
N ASN A 60 32.18 -9.35 -34.70
CA ASN A 60 33.20 -8.45 -34.18
C ASN A 60 32.59 -7.12 -33.72
N GLU A 61 31.64 -6.56 -34.47
CA GLU A 61 30.91 -5.36 -34.08
C GLU A 61 30.09 -5.58 -32.79
N MET A 62 29.37 -6.71 -32.70
CA MET A 62 28.64 -7.06 -31.47
C MET A 62 29.58 -7.26 -30.27
N GLN A 63 30.74 -7.87 -30.47
CA GLN A 63 31.73 -8.03 -29.39
C GLN A 63 32.35 -6.71 -28.96
N HIS A 64 32.69 -5.84 -29.92
CA HIS A 64 33.24 -4.52 -29.64
C HIS A 64 32.24 -3.65 -28.87
N THR A 65 30.98 -3.64 -29.29
CA THR A 65 29.92 -2.88 -28.61
C THR A 65 29.66 -3.42 -27.21
N ASN A 66 29.65 -4.74 -27.00
CA ASN A 66 29.56 -5.35 -25.67
C ASN A 66 30.75 -4.98 -24.78
N HIS A 67 31.97 -5.00 -25.31
CA HIS A 67 33.15 -4.59 -24.56
C HIS A 67 33.08 -3.12 -24.13
N LEU A 68 32.70 -2.23 -25.04
CA LEU A 68 32.52 -0.82 -24.75
C LEU A 68 31.42 -0.57 -23.72
N LEU A 69 30.30 -1.31 -23.80
CA LEU A 69 29.22 -1.23 -22.82
C LEU A 69 29.71 -1.65 -21.42
N LEU A 70 30.40 -2.78 -21.31
CA LEU A 70 30.96 -3.26 -20.05
C LEU A 70 31.96 -2.25 -19.46
N GLN A 71 32.81 -1.66 -20.30
CA GLN A 71 33.73 -0.61 -19.86
C GLN A 71 32.97 0.61 -19.31
N LYS A 72 31.90 1.04 -19.97
CA LYS A 72 31.07 2.16 -19.49
C LYS A 72 30.36 1.84 -18.18
N LEU A 73 29.82 0.63 -18.04
CA LEU A 73 29.19 0.17 -16.80
C LEU A 73 30.21 0.13 -15.66
N LEU A 74 31.40 -0.44 -15.90
CA LEU A 74 32.48 -0.44 -14.92
C LEU A 74 32.90 0.98 -14.53
N LEU A 75 32.94 1.93 -15.46
CA LEU A 75 33.24 3.33 -15.16
C LEU A 75 32.16 3.96 -14.27
N ILE A 76 30.88 3.64 -14.50
CA ILE A 76 29.77 4.10 -13.65
C ILE A 76 29.90 3.51 -12.25
N ASP A 77 30.18 2.21 -12.14
CA ASP A 77 30.30 1.50 -10.86
C ASP A 77 31.52 1.98 -10.04
N THR A 78 32.65 2.20 -10.71
CA THR A 78 33.91 2.63 -10.06
C THR A 78 33.95 4.13 -9.75
N LYS A 79 33.27 4.95 -10.56
CA LYS A 79 33.22 6.41 -10.40
C LYS A 79 31.77 6.90 -10.47
N PRO A 80 30.92 6.58 -9.46
CA PRO A 80 29.63 7.22 -9.37
C PRO A 80 29.88 8.74 -9.30
N SER A 81 29.28 9.48 -10.24
CA SER A 81 29.35 10.94 -10.27
C SER A 81 29.14 11.50 -8.87
N GLN A 82 29.95 12.46 -8.43
CA GLN A 82 29.75 13.14 -7.15
C GLN A 82 28.35 13.77 -7.04
N ALA A 83 27.67 14.01 -8.17
CA ALA A 83 26.28 14.50 -8.22
C ALA A 83 25.23 13.43 -7.86
N ALA A 84 25.59 12.14 -7.88
CA ALA A 84 24.74 11.00 -7.52
C ALA A 84 25.10 10.37 -6.17
N THR A 85 26.10 10.91 -5.46
CA THR A 85 26.09 10.74 -4.01
C THR A 85 24.79 11.40 -3.53
N PRO A 86 23.90 10.71 -2.80
CA PRO A 86 22.78 11.38 -2.16
C PRO A 86 23.44 12.44 -1.29
N ILE A 87 23.31 13.70 -1.68
CA ILE A 87 23.95 14.87 -1.08
C ILE A 87 24.03 14.59 0.42
N SER A 88 25.23 14.20 0.85
CA SER A 88 25.43 13.63 2.17
C SER A 88 25.28 14.75 3.17
N SER A 89 24.04 15.10 3.54
CA SER A 89 23.67 15.98 4.64
C SER A 89 24.40 17.35 4.74
N SER A 90 25.21 17.73 3.75
CA SER A 90 26.20 18.82 3.87
C SER A 90 25.83 20.07 3.10
N LEU A 91 24.81 20.01 2.23
CA LEU A 91 24.02 21.20 1.92
C LEU A 91 23.18 21.51 3.16
N LYS A 92 23.84 22.02 4.20
CA LYS A 92 23.21 22.73 5.30
C LYS A 92 22.35 23.79 4.63
N SER A 93 21.05 23.53 4.54
CA SER A 93 20.07 24.57 4.27
C SER A 93 20.46 25.75 5.16
N LEU A 94 20.53 26.96 4.59
CA LEU A 94 20.86 28.18 5.35
C LEU A 94 19.97 28.31 6.60
N ASN A 95 18.76 27.75 6.53
CA ASN A 95 17.76 27.73 7.60
C ASN A 95 17.85 26.51 8.54
N ARG A 96 18.84 25.63 8.40
CA ARG A 96 18.99 24.43 9.24
C ARG A 96 19.21 24.80 10.71
N LYS A 97 20.00 25.85 10.97
CA LYS A 97 20.23 26.35 12.34
C LYS A 97 18.91 26.83 12.96
N ASN A 98 18.19 27.71 12.27
CA ASN A 98 16.90 28.22 12.72
C ASN A 98 15.89 27.09 12.94
N ARG A 99 15.81 26.11 12.02
CA ARG A 99 14.95 24.93 12.17
C ARG A 99 15.30 24.11 13.41
N ILE A 100 16.60 23.90 13.69
CA ILE A 100 17.05 23.17 14.88
C ILE A 100 16.68 23.96 16.14
N GLU A 101 16.92 25.26 16.17
CA GLU A 101 16.59 26.14 17.30
C GLU A 101 15.07 26.16 17.57
N GLU A 102 14.25 26.28 16.53
CA GLU A 102 12.80 26.19 16.65
C GLU A 102 12.34 24.81 17.18
N LEU A 103 12.91 23.72 16.66
CA LEU A 103 12.61 22.37 17.14
C LEU A 103 12.99 22.19 18.61
N THR A 104 14.14 22.73 19.03
CA THR A 104 14.55 22.70 20.45
C THR A 104 13.60 23.49 21.32
N LYS A 105 13.18 24.69 20.88
CA LYS A 105 12.22 25.53 21.59
C LYS A 105 10.87 24.85 21.75
N ILE A 106 10.34 24.26 20.68
CA ILE A 106 9.07 23.50 20.70
C ILE A 106 9.18 22.31 21.66
N SER A 107 10.30 21.58 21.63
CA SER A 107 10.51 20.43 22.51
C SER A 107 10.58 20.82 23.99
N GLU A 108 11.26 21.91 24.31
CA GLU A 108 11.33 22.45 25.66
C GLU A 108 9.97 22.94 26.17
N GLU A 109 9.22 23.65 25.33
CA GLU A 109 7.87 24.10 25.66
C GLU A 109 6.92 22.93 25.89
N ASN A 110 6.95 21.91 25.03
CA ASN A 110 6.19 20.68 25.19
C ASN A 110 6.52 19.97 26.51
N ARG A 111 7.81 19.88 26.86
CA ARG A 111 8.23 19.33 28.17
C ARG A 111 7.70 20.16 29.34
N ARG A 112 7.67 21.49 29.22
CA ARG A 112 7.13 22.38 30.26
C ARG A 112 5.62 22.19 30.42
N ILE A 113 4.88 22.12 29.31
CA ILE A 113 3.43 21.87 29.31
C ILE A 113 3.14 20.50 29.92
N LEU A 114 3.87 19.46 29.51
CA LEU A 114 3.71 18.11 30.04
C LEU A 114 3.95 18.06 31.54
N ARG A 115 5.01 18.73 32.05
CA ARG A 115 5.24 18.86 33.49
C ARG A 115 4.06 19.52 34.18
N LYS A 116 3.55 20.63 33.64
CA LYS A 116 2.39 21.32 34.20
C LYS A 116 1.16 20.41 34.26
N ILE A 117 0.85 19.70 33.18
CA ILE A 117 -0.27 18.74 33.12
C ILE A 117 -0.11 17.66 34.20
N ASN A 118 1.10 17.09 34.32
CA ASN A 118 1.36 16.02 35.28
C ASN A 118 1.37 16.51 36.74
N THR A 119 1.82 17.73 37.00
CA THR A 119 1.84 18.33 38.35
C THR A 119 0.50 18.96 38.73
N ALA A 120 -0.35 19.27 37.75
CA ALA A 120 -1.66 19.84 37.99
C ALA A 120 -2.53 18.77 38.64
N GLY A 121 -2.77 18.90 39.94
CA GLY A 121 -3.77 18.12 40.64
C GLY A 121 -5.19 18.53 40.22
N SER A 122 -6.14 17.61 40.39
CA SER A 122 -7.57 17.97 40.30
C SER A 122 -7.90 19.03 41.36
N HIS A 123 -8.47 20.15 40.94
CA HIS A 123 -9.02 21.16 41.86
C HIS A 123 -10.18 20.59 42.69
N TYR A 124 -10.86 19.57 42.16
CA TYR A 124 -11.98 18.92 42.79
C TYR A 124 -11.51 17.66 43.53
N ASN A 125 -11.74 17.64 44.85
CA ASN A 125 -11.57 16.44 45.65
C ASN A 125 -12.86 15.61 45.59
N ALA A 126 -12.82 14.47 44.90
CA ALA A 126 -13.97 13.59 44.71
C ALA A 126 -14.61 13.15 46.04
N ARG A 127 -13.79 12.86 47.07
CA ARG A 127 -14.31 12.46 48.39
C ARG A 127 -15.05 13.58 49.09
N LYS A 128 -14.57 14.82 48.92
CA LYS A 128 -15.25 15.99 49.49
C LYS A 128 -16.58 16.24 48.77
N LEU A 129 -16.60 16.15 47.45
CA LEU A 129 -17.84 16.31 46.67
C LEU A 129 -18.90 15.28 47.07
N ASP A 130 -18.48 14.02 47.28
CA ASP A 130 -19.37 12.95 47.72
C ASP A 130 -19.93 13.22 49.13
N GLN A 131 -19.08 13.66 50.07
CA GLN A 131 -19.52 14.03 51.41
C GLN A 131 -20.46 15.24 51.40
N ASP A 132 -20.14 16.30 50.65
CA ASP A 132 -20.96 17.50 50.53
C ASP A 132 -22.32 17.16 49.90
N TYR A 133 -22.34 16.25 48.91
CA TYR A 133 -23.56 15.73 48.29
C TYR A 133 -24.44 15.00 49.31
N ARG A 134 -23.88 14.04 50.06
CA ARG A 134 -24.61 13.33 51.12
C ARG A 134 -25.17 14.26 52.19
N GLN A 135 -24.39 15.28 52.60
CA GLN A 135 -24.87 16.29 53.55
C GLN A 135 -26.04 17.10 52.98
N HIS A 136 -25.95 17.48 51.71
CA HIS A 136 -27.04 18.19 51.03
C HIS A 136 -28.31 17.35 50.94
N GLU A 137 -28.19 16.06 50.60
CA GLU A 137 -29.33 15.14 50.57
C GLU A 137 -29.95 14.96 51.95
N TYR A 138 -29.13 14.80 53.00
CA TYR A 138 -29.59 14.70 54.37
C TYR A 138 -30.38 15.95 54.80
N LEU A 139 -29.84 17.14 54.54
CA LEU A 139 -30.51 18.41 54.85
C LEU A 139 -31.80 18.57 54.04
N ALA A 140 -31.80 18.20 52.76
CA ALA A 140 -33.00 18.23 51.92
C ALA A 140 -34.08 17.29 52.45
N TYR A 141 -33.71 16.07 52.87
CA TYR A 141 -34.62 15.14 53.52
C TYR A 141 -35.20 15.73 54.81
N GLN A 142 -34.38 16.27 55.70
CA GLN A 142 -34.83 16.91 56.94
C GLN A 142 -35.76 18.10 56.70
N LEU A 143 -35.44 18.96 55.74
CA LEU A 143 -36.27 20.10 55.34
C LEU A 143 -37.61 19.63 54.77
N SER A 144 -37.61 18.55 53.99
CA SER A 144 -38.83 17.96 53.43
C SER A 144 -39.76 17.42 54.52
N GLU A 145 -39.21 16.79 55.56
CA GLU A 145 -39.98 16.31 56.71
C GLU A 145 -40.53 17.45 57.56
N ASN A 146 -39.77 18.54 57.74
CA ASN A 146 -40.23 19.70 58.49
C ASN A 146 -41.30 20.50 57.71
N ALA A 147 -41.18 20.59 56.39
CA ALA A 147 -42.16 21.26 55.53
C ALA A 147 -43.56 20.60 55.55
N ARG A 148 -43.66 19.31 55.92
CA ARG A 148 -44.94 18.61 56.10
C ARG A 148 -45.67 18.97 57.40
N ARG A 149 -45.03 19.67 58.36
CA ARG A 149 -45.63 20.03 59.66
C ARG A 149 -46.53 21.25 59.61
N ILE A 150 -46.30 22.15 58.66
CA ILE A 150 -47.15 23.33 58.48
C ILE A 150 -48.21 22.92 57.44
N PRO A 151 -49.50 22.79 57.81
CA PRO A 151 -50.53 22.58 56.80
C PRO A 151 -50.42 23.71 55.79
N SER A 152 -50.33 23.37 54.51
CA SER A 152 -50.43 24.35 53.43
C SER A 152 -51.69 25.16 53.73
N ARG A 153 -51.51 26.42 54.10
CA ARG A 153 -52.63 27.30 54.44
C ARG A 153 -53.37 27.50 53.13
N THR A 154 -54.35 26.64 52.88
CA THR A 154 -55.32 26.79 51.81
C THR A 154 -56.01 28.10 52.13
N SER A 155 -55.60 29.18 51.46
CA SER A 155 -56.21 30.49 51.65
C SER A 155 -57.68 30.33 51.30
N TYR A 156 -58.51 30.38 52.33
CA TYR A 156 -59.95 30.30 52.24
C TYR A 156 -60.43 31.41 51.29
N THR A 157 -61.27 31.01 50.35
CA THR A 157 -62.00 31.87 49.44
C THR A 157 -62.86 32.84 50.25
N ILE A 158 -62.50 34.12 50.27
CA ILE A 158 -63.46 35.18 50.61
C ILE A 158 -64.26 35.44 49.33
N ASN A 159 -65.45 34.85 49.25
CA ASN A 159 -66.51 35.26 48.33
C ASN A 159 -67.85 34.85 48.93
N GLU A 160 -68.50 35.78 49.63
CA GLU A 160 -69.97 35.91 49.77
C GLU A 160 -70.22 37.30 50.42
N ILE A 161 -70.38 38.33 49.59
CA ILE A 161 -71.64 39.07 49.34
C ILE A 161 -72.08 39.97 50.52
N LEU A 162 -71.96 41.29 50.31
CA LEU A 162 -73.09 42.18 50.54
C LEU A 162 -73.25 43.07 49.31
N ASP A 163 -74.39 42.92 48.64
CA ASP A 163 -74.75 43.57 47.39
C ASP A 163 -74.87 45.08 47.51
N GLY A 164 -74.51 45.78 46.44
CA GLY A 164 -74.75 47.19 46.28
C GLY A 164 -74.23 47.73 44.97
N THR A 165 -74.91 47.38 43.87
CA THR A 165 -74.75 47.84 42.48
C THR A 165 -73.75 47.06 41.62
N GLY A 166 -74.32 46.30 40.69
CA GLY A 166 -73.61 45.41 39.79
C GLY A 166 -72.85 46.11 38.67
N ILE A 167 -71.72 45.51 38.31
CA ILE A 167 -71.12 45.44 36.97
C ILE A 167 -70.26 44.16 37.01
N MET A 168 -70.57 43.19 36.14
CA MET A 168 -69.65 42.07 35.90
C MET A 168 -68.54 42.55 34.98
N SER A 169 -67.28 42.28 35.32
CA SER A 169 -66.16 42.47 34.39
C SER A 169 -64.98 41.54 34.71
N SER A 170 -64.78 40.61 33.77
CA SER A 170 -63.54 39.94 33.36
C SER A 170 -62.42 39.69 34.39
N GLY A 171 -62.37 38.44 34.86
CA GLY A 171 -61.25 37.53 34.60
C GLY A 171 -59.85 37.92 35.05
N VAL A 172 -59.35 37.23 36.08
CA VAL A 172 -58.03 36.56 36.05
C VAL A 172 -58.15 35.31 36.93
N ARG A 173 -58.20 34.12 36.31
CA ARG A 173 -57.96 32.87 37.05
C ARG A 173 -56.49 32.90 37.46
N SER A 174 -56.25 33.13 38.75
CA SER A 174 -54.91 33.03 39.31
C SER A 174 -54.39 31.62 39.09
N ASN A 175 -53.37 31.51 38.23
CA ASN A 175 -52.68 30.28 37.94
C ASN A 175 -52.10 29.72 39.24
N ARG A 176 -52.52 28.51 39.59
CA ARG A 176 -51.79 27.66 40.53
C ARG A 176 -50.36 27.55 40.00
N THR A 177 -49.43 28.29 40.58
CA THR A 177 -48.01 28.02 40.42
C THR A 177 -47.72 26.75 41.19
N LEU A 178 -47.98 25.62 40.53
CA LEU A 178 -47.34 24.36 40.86
C LEU A 178 -45.84 24.64 40.85
N ARG A 179 -45.20 24.62 42.02
CA ARG A 179 -43.75 24.50 42.07
C ARG A 179 -43.40 23.26 41.23
N PRO A 180 -42.50 23.37 40.24
CA PRO A 180 -42.05 22.20 39.52
C PRO A 180 -41.47 21.24 40.56
N ASN A 181 -41.97 20.01 40.55
CA ASN A 181 -41.51 18.91 41.36
C ASN A 181 -39.98 18.91 41.40
N SER A 182 -39.45 19.06 42.62
CA SER A 182 -38.19 18.40 42.99
C SER A 182 -38.32 16.94 42.54
N ALA A 183 -37.46 16.52 41.62
CA ALA A 183 -37.55 15.25 40.90
C ALA A 183 -37.18 14.04 41.77
N TYR A 184 -37.87 13.86 42.90
CA TYR A 184 -37.86 12.59 43.63
C TYR A 184 -39.13 11.80 43.29
N PRO A 185 -39.01 10.54 42.85
CA PRO A 185 -40.17 9.70 42.64
C PRO A 185 -40.89 9.52 43.98
N THR A 186 -42.15 9.95 44.04
CA THR A 186 -43.03 9.72 45.18
C THR A 186 -43.46 8.25 45.21
N SER A 187 -42.51 7.35 45.46
CA SER A 187 -42.84 6.01 45.92
C SER A 187 -43.30 6.15 47.38
N ARG A 188 -44.61 6.01 47.61
CA ARG A 188 -45.18 5.81 48.94
C ARG A 188 -44.71 4.43 49.42
N ARG A 189 -43.47 4.35 49.91
CA ARG A 189 -42.96 3.16 50.59
C ARG A 189 -43.52 3.16 52.01
N GLU A 190 -44.52 2.32 52.23
CA GLU A 190 -44.87 1.85 53.57
C GLU A 190 -43.74 0.96 54.08
N ASN A 191 -42.68 1.56 54.60
CA ASN A 191 -41.69 0.84 55.38
C ASN A 191 -41.27 1.74 56.55
N LYS A 192 -41.36 1.19 57.76
CA LYS A 192 -40.87 1.80 58.99
C LYS A 192 -39.33 1.79 58.97
N PHE A 193 -38.73 2.64 58.14
CA PHE A 193 -37.29 2.87 58.17
C PHE A 193 -36.99 3.93 59.23
N THR A 194 -36.06 3.59 60.11
CA THR A 194 -35.50 4.48 61.12
C THR A 194 -34.96 5.74 60.44
N ARG A 195 -35.36 6.91 60.95
CA ARG A 195 -34.88 8.21 60.47
C ARG A 195 -33.34 8.20 60.46
N PRO A 196 -32.69 8.54 59.32
CA PRO A 196 -31.23 8.64 59.27
C PRO A 196 -30.80 9.67 60.32
N GLN A 197 -29.82 9.30 61.14
CA GLN A 197 -29.31 10.14 62.23
C GLN A 197 -28.13 11.00 61.74
N SER A 198 -27.44 10.53 60.70
CA SER A 198 -26.30 11.18 60.07
C SER A 198 -26.37 11.13 58.53
N ALA A 199 -25.60 11.99 57.87
CA ALA A 199 -25.48 12.00 56.40
C ALA A 199 -24.79 10.74 55.84
N ASN A 200 -24.04 10.00 56.65
CA ASN A 200 -23.38 8.76 56.22
C ASN A 200 -24.35 7.57 56.17
N ASP A 201 -25.53 7.70 56.79
CA ASP A 201 -26.52 6.62 56.88
C ASP A 201 -27.36 6.50 55.59
N LEU A 202 -27.12 7.34 54.58
CA LEU A 202 -27.92 7.39 53.34
C LEU A 202 -27.53 6.32 52.30
N ASP A 203 -26.29 5.81 52.34
CA ASP A 203 -25.76 4.83 51.36
C ASP A 203 -26.03 3.36 51.74
N GLU A 204 -26.58 3.09 52.94
CA GLU A 204 -26.90 1.73 53.43
C GLU A 204 -28.36 1.29 53.16
N PHE A 205 -29.10 2.00 52.28
CA PHE A 205 -30.53 1.75 51.99
C PHE A 205 -30.89 1.53 50.51
#